data_AF-A0A9E2MHW0-F1
#
_entry.id   AF-A0A9E2MHW0-F1
#
_cell.length_a   1.000
_cell.length_b   1.000
_cell.length_c   1.000
_cell.angle_alpha   90.00
_cell.angle_beta   90.00
_cell.angle_gamma   90.00
#
_symmetry.space_group_name_H-M   'P 1'
#
loop_
_entity.id
_entity.type
_entity.pdbx_description
1 polymer ?
#
loop_
_entity_poly.entity_id
_entity_poly.type
_entity_poly.pdbx_seq_one_letter_code
_entity_poly.pdbx_strand_id
1 'polypeptide(L)'
;MAENQEFKISTTEKERSYEVKETEKSGELDPEARAAAMRERAEYLVKEVQTGTKQMQSILIHIAQVRQVIRKIRQQLQLVDGDDDTASVQDQARADALKKQIATHKKELILMRGELVAAHAQELAKMHGGVMTKEIQAEAEKKVEALLESI
;
A
#
# COMPACT_ATOMS: atom_id res chain seq x y z
N MET A 1 -9.42 15.16 42.01
CA MET A 1 -8.70 14.06 41.33
C MET A 1 -9.28 13.96 39.93
N ALA A 2 -8.52 14.36 38.93
CA ALA A 2 -8.90 14.18 37.52
C ALA A 2 -7.75 13.42 36.86
N GLU A 3 -8.09 12.25 36.35
CA GLU A 3 -7.21 11.25 35.74
C GLU A 3 -6.73 11.74 34.38
N ASN A 4 -5.41 11.90 34.24
CA ASN A 4 -4.75 12.17 32.96
C ASN A 4 -4.71 10.87 32.15
N GLN A 5 -5.58 10.73 31.15
CA GLN A 5 -5.40 9.73 30.10
C GLN A 5 -4.35 10.22 29.11
N GLU A 6 -3.14 9.69 29.25
CA GLU A 6 -2.07 9.85 28.26
C GLU A 6 -2.47 9.20 26.93
N PHE A 7 -2.72 10.04 25.93
CA PHE A 7 -2.80 9.65 24.53
C PHE A 7 -1.44 9.07 24.11
N LYS A 8 -1.35 7.73 24.08
CA LYS A 8 -0.27 7.03 23.40
C LYS A 8 -0.42 7.24 21.90
N ILE A 9 0.12 8.35 21.40
CA ILE A 9 0.35 8.56 19.98
C ILE A 9 1.28 7.44 19.50
N SER A 10 0.75 6.58 18.64
CA SER A 10 1.49 5.51 17.97
C SER A 10 2.71 6.10 17.28
N THR A 11 3.90 5.60 17.62
CA THR A 11 5.19 6.06 17.08
C THR A 11 5.20 6.07 15.54
N THR A 12 4.44 5.17 14.92
CA THR A 12 4.29 5.03 13.46
C THR A 12 3.55 6.19 12.80
N GLU A 13 2.59 6.82 13.49
CA GLU A 13 1.91 8.02 12.96
C GLU A 13 2.77 9.27 13.11
N LYS A 14 3.57 9.32 14.17
CA LYS A 14 4.53 10.39 14.39
C LYS A 14 5.57 10.41 13.27
N GLU A 15 6.14 9.26 12.90
CA GLU A 15 7.09 9.13 11.78
C GLU A 15 6.49 9.60 10.45
N ARG A 16 5.24 9.21 10.12
CA ARG A 16 4.55 9.70 8.90
C ARG A 16 4.40 11.22 8.86
N SER A 17 4.10 11.84 10.01
CA SER A 17 3.99 13.30 10.09
C SER A 17 5.34 14.03 10.06
N TYR A 18 6.46 13.36 10.35
CA TYR A 18 7.81 13.91 10.14
C TYR A 18 8.25 13.75 8.67
N GLU A 19 8.00 12.62 8.01
CA GLU A 19 8.30 12.43 6.56
C GLU A 19 7.56 13.44 5.66
N VAL A 20 6.29 13.72 5.97
CA VAL A 20 5.48 14.72 5.22
C VAL A 20 5.97 16.15 5.50
N LYS A 21 6.56 16.41 6.67
CA LYS A 21 6.99 17.76 7.06
C LYS A 21 8.45 18.06 6.69
N GLU A 22 9.28 17.05 6.50
CA GLU A 22 10.63 17.21 5.94
C GLU A 22 10.59 17.44 4.42
N THR A 23 9.61 16.89 3.72
CA THR A 23 9.41 17.15 2.28
C THR A 23 9.00 18.61 2.01
N GLU A 24 8.18 19.22 2.87
CA GLU A 24 7.73 20.62 2.73
C GLU A 24 8.78 21.67 3.14
N LYS A 25 9.84 21.27 3.87
CA LYS A 25 10.88 22.16 4.41
C LYS A 25 12.22 22.09 3.66
N SER A 26 12.22 21.47 2.48
CA SER A 26 13.39 21.36 1.61
C SER A 26 13.43 22.53 0.62
N GLY A 27 14.13 23.60 1.02
CA GLY A 27 14.69 24.52 0.01
C GLY A 27 15.65 23.74 -0.88
N GLU A 28 15.41 23.79 -2.20
CA GLU A 28 16.29 23.24 -3.25
C GLU A 28 16.78 21.80 -3.02
N LEU A 29 15.86 20.83 -2.96
CA LEU A 29 16.24 19.48 -3.39
C LEU A 29 16.49 19.51 -4.90
N ASP A 30 17.68 19.07 -5.31
CA ASP A 30 18.02 18.82 -6.71
C ASP A 30 16.90 17.97 -7.36
N PRO A 31 16.36 18.35 -8.53
CA PRO A 31 15.33 17.58 -9.22
C PRO A 31 15.64 16.09 -9.34
N GLU A 32 16.92 15.73 -9.42
CA GLU A 32 17.37 14.34 -9.42
C GLU A 32 17.13 13.62 -8.08
N ALA A 33 17.40 14.28 -6.96
CA ALA A 33 17.13 13.73 -5.62
C ALA A 33 15.63 13.54 -5.38
N ARG A 34 14.80 14.48 -5.83
CA ARG A 34 13.33 14.35 -5.76
C ARG A 34 12.83 13.17 -6.61
N ALA A 35 13.36 13.01 -7.83
CA ALA A 35 13.01 11.90 -8.71
C ALA A 35 13.43 10.53 -8.16
N ALA A 36 14.57 10.46 -7.48
CA ALA A 36 15.02 9.24 -6.79
C ALA A 36 14.09 8.89 -5.62
N ALA A 37 13.77 9.86 -4.76
CA ALA A 37 12.85 9.66 -3.63
C ALA A 37 11.44 9.22 -4.09
N MET A 38 10.95 9.78 -5.19
CA MET A 38 9.65 9.38 -5.77
C MET A 38 9.66 7.92 -6.25
N ARG A 39 10.74 7.48 -6.88
CA ARG A 39 10.89 6.09 -7.33
C ARG A 39 10.97 5.13 -6.16
N GLU A 40 11.79 5.44 -5.16
CA GLU A 40 11.87 4.64 -3.93
C GLU A 40 10.50 4.54 -3.24
N ARG A 41 9.77 5.65 -3.16
CA ARG A 41 8.41 5.67 -2.62
C ARG A 41 7.45 4.82 -3.44
N ALA A 42 7.50 4.88 -4.76
CA ALA A 42 6.67 4.06 -5.62
C ALA A 42 6.98 2.56 -5.48
N GLU A 43 8.25 2.18 -5.44
CA GLU A 43 8.66 0.78 -5.19
C GLU A 43 8.18 0.28 -3.84
N TYR A 44 8.27 1.12 -2.80
CA TYR A 44 7.75 0.81 -1.48
C TYR A 44 6.23 0.59 -1.53
N LEU A 45 5.47 1.50 -2.12
CA LEU A 45 4.01 1.40 -2.24
C LEU A 45 3.57 0.15 -3.02
N VAL A 46 4.27 -0.23 -4.09
CA VAL A 46 4.00 -1.46 -4.83
C VAL A 46 4.19 -2.69 -3.94
N LYS A 47 5.31 -2.75 -3.19
CA LYS A 47 5.57 -3.84 -2.25
C LYS A 47 4.51 -3.92 -1.15
N GLU A 48 4.08 -2.79 -0.61
CA GLU A 48 3.00 -2.72 0.39
C GLU A 48 1.66 -3.20 -0.17
N VAL A 49 1.29 -2.78 -1.39
CA VAL A 49 0.05 -3.24 -2.05
C VAL A 49 0.08 -4.75 -2.28
N GLN A 50 1.19 -5.29 -2.79
CA GLN A 50 1.34 -6.73 -3.04
C GLN A 50 1.32 -7.53 -1.74
N THR A 51 2.04 -7.06 -0.72
CA THR A 51 2.13 -7.72 0.59
C THR A 51 0.77 -7.70 1.29
N GLY A 52 0.11 -6.54 1.34
CA GLY A 52 -1.24 -6.40 1.90
C GLY A 52 -2.25 -7.27 1.17
N THR A 53 -2.18 -7.37 -0.16
CA THR A 53 -3.08 -8.22 -0.95
C THR A 53 -2.90 -9.70 -0.59
N LYS A 54 -1.65 -10.18 -0.49
CA LYS A 54 -1.35 -11.56 -0.06
C LYS A 54 -1.85 -11.83 1.36
N GLN A 55 -1.61 -10.90 2.29
CA GLN A 55 -2.09 -11.01 3.67
C GLN A 55 -3.63 -11.07 3.73
N MET A 56 -4.31 -10.19 2.98
CA MET A 56 -5.78 -10.18 2.90
C MET A 56 -6.32 -11.51 2.34
N GLN A 57 -5.72 -12.04 1.26
CA GLN A 57 -6.12 -13.34 0.70
C GLN A 57 -5.93 -14.48 1.71
N SER A 58 -4.81 -14.50 2.43
CA SER A 58 -4.55 -15.48 3.48
C SER A 58 -5.61 -15.38 4.59
N ILE A 59 -5.93 -14.19 5.07
CA ILE A 59 -6.98 -13.98 6.08
C ILE A 59 -8.33 -14.51 5.59
N LEU A 60 -8.73 -14.20 4.36
CA LEU A 60 -10.00 -14.67 3.79
C LEU A 60 -10.06 -16.20 3.70
N ILE A 61 -8.96 -16.85 3.34
CA ILE A 61 -8.85 -18.31 3.34
C ILE A 61 -9.02 -18.86 4.76
N HIS A 62 -8.34 -18.26 5.75
CA HIS A 62 -8.47 -18.68 7.15
C HIS A 62 -9.89 -18.50 7.67
N ILE A 63 -10.56 -17.39 7.36
CA ILE A 63 -11.98 -17.19 7.70
C ILE A 63 -12.83 -18.33 7.12
N ALA A 64 -12.67 -18.65 5.84
CA ALA A 64 -13.45 -19.70 5.20
C ALA A 64 -13.20 -21.09 5.85
N GLN A 65 -11.95 -21.40 6.19
CA GLN A 65 -11.57 -22.65 6.85
C GLN A 65 -12.15 -22.73 8.26
N VAL A 66 -12.05 -21.67 9.06
CA VAL A 66 -12.60 -21.61 10.42
C VAL A 66 -14.12 -21.80 10.38
N ARG A 67 -14.82 -21.10 9.47
CA ARG A 67 -16.27 -21.27 9.26
C ARG A 67 -16.63 -22.71 8.92
N GLN A 68 -15.84 -23.38 8.07
CA GLN A 68 -16.08 -24.77 7.72
C GLN A 68 -15.89 -25.71 8.92
N VAL A 69 -14.87 -25.48 9.74
CA VAL A 69 -14.61 -26.25 10.95
C VAL A 69 -15.73 -26.05 11.97
N ILE A 70 -16.16 -24.80 12.20
CA ILE A 70 -17.27 -24.49 13.11
C ILE A 70 -18.56 -25.22 12.68
N ARG A 71 -18.90 -25.20 11.38
CA ARG A 71 -20.06 -25.95 10.87
C ARG A 71 -19.95 -27.45 11.14
N LYS A 72 -18.78 -28.04 10.91
CA LYS A 72 -18.56 -29.48 11.19
C LYS A 72 -18.73 -29.80 12.67
N ILE A 73 -18.18 -28.97 13.56
CA ILE A 73 -18.33 -29.13 15.01
C ILE A 73 -19.80 -29.00 15.41
N ARG A 74 -20.53 -28.01 14.90
CA ARG A 74 -21.97 -27.84 15.17
C ARG A 74 -22.79 -29.03 14.71
N GLN A 75 -22.52 -29.56 13.52
CA GLN A 75 -23.16 -30.78 13.03
C GLN A 75 -22.91 -31.98 13.94
N GLN A 76 -21.66 -32.18 14.40
CA GLN A 76 -21.30 -33.24 15.35
C GLN A 76 -22.02 -33.08 16.69
N LEU A 77 -22.22 -31.85 17.15
CA LEU A 77 -22.91 -31.52 18.39
C LEU A 77 -24.44 -31.39 18.23
N GLN A 78 -24.97 -31.61 17.02
CA GLN A 78 -26.38 -31.39 16.68
C GLN A 78 -26.90 -29.98 17.04
N LEU A 79 -26.01 -28.99 17.00
CA LEU A 79 -26.36 -27.59 17.22
C LEU A 79 -26.99 -27.03 15.95
N VAL A 80 -27.98 -26.15 16.12
CA VAL A 80 -28.54 -25.37 15.01
C VAL A 80 -27.43 -24.53 14.40
N ASP A 81 -27.33 -24.54 13.07
CA ASP A 81 -26.44 -23.64 12.34
C ASP A 81 -26.86 -22.18 12.63
N GLY A 82 -26.09 -21.48 13.46
CA GLY A 82 -26.23 -20.06 13.74
C GLY A 82 -25.11 -19.25 13.09
N ASP A 83 -25.31 -17.97 12.80
CA ASP A 83 -24.30 -17.14 12.13
C ASP A 83 -23.27 -16.51 13.11
N ASP A 84 -23.26 -16.97 14.36
CA ASP A 84 -22.45 -16.37 15.43
C ASP A 84 -21.00 -16.91 15.40
N ASP A 85 -20.20 -16.36 14.49
CA ASP A 85 -18.77 -16.66 14.32
C ASP A 85 -17.91 -15.47 14.79
N THR A 86 -17.82 -15.27 16.10
CA THR A 86 -17.06 -14.16 16.71
C THR A 86 -15.58 -14.10 16.30
N ALA A 87 -14.91 -15.25 16.09
CA ALA A 87 -13.54 -15.30 15.56
C ALA A 87 -13.45 -14.77 14.12
N SER A 88 -14.49 -14.97 13.31
CA SER A 88 -14.57 -14.44 11.95
C SER A 88 -14.72 -12.93 11.92
N VAL A 89 -15.26 -12.29 12.97
CA VAL A 89 -15.52 -10.84 13.01
C VAL A 89 -14.21 -10.05 13.09
N GLN A 90 -13.27 -10.48 13.94
CA GLN A 90 -11.98 -9.80 14.09
C GLN A 90 -11.14 -9.90 12.81
N ASP A 91 -11.07 -11.08 12.21
CA ASP A 91 -10.33 -11.29 10.97
C ASP A 91 -10.99 -10.58 9.79
N GLN A 92 -12.33 -10.48 9.77
CA GLN A 92 -13.04 -9.66 8.79
C GLN A 92 -12.69 -8.18 8.94
N ALA A 93 -12.67 -7.65 10.16
CA ALA A 93 -12.29 -6.26 10.41
C ALA A 93 -10.84 -5.95 9.99
N ARG A 94 -9.91 -6.91 10.19
CA ARG A 94 -8.52 -6.82 9.71
C ARG A 94 -8.44 -6.82 8.18
N ALA A 95 -9.20 -7.70 7.51
CA ALA A 95 -9.28 -7.74 6.05
C ALA A 95 -9.82 -6.40 5.49
N ASP A 96 -10.84 -5.83 6.13
CA ASP A 96 -11.42 -4.54 5.72
C ASP A 96 -10.45 -3.37 5.93
N ALA A 97 -9.66 -3.39 7.01
CA ALA A 97 -8.62 -2.40 7.25
C ALA A 97 -7.51 -2.47 6.19
N LEU A 98 -7.01 -3.68 5.89
CA LEU A 98 -6.03 -3.92 4.82
C LEU A 98 -6.55 -3.47 3.46
N LYS A 99 -7.82 -3.74 3.16
CA LYS A 99 -8.47 -3.29 1.92
C LYS A 99 -8.44 -1.77 1.78
N LYS A 100 -8.72 -1.03 2.86
CA LYS A 100 -8.66 0.43 2.86
C LYS A 100 -7.23 0.94 2.67
N GLN A 101 -6.25 0.32 3.34
CA GLN A 101 -4.84 0.68 3.18
C GLN A 101 -4.34 0.43 1.75
N ILE A 102 -4.63 -0.73 1.17
CA ILE A 102 -4.33 -1.06 -0.23
C ILE A 102 -4.94 0.00 -1.17
N ALA A 103 -6.22 0.33 -0.99
CA ALA A 103 -6.89 1.35 -1.80
C ALA A 103 -6.21 2.73 -1.69
N THR A 104 -5.70 3.07 -0.51
CA THR A 104 -4.98 4.32 -0.27
C THR A 104 -3.64 4.33 -1.00
N HIS A 105 -2.85 3.26 -0.87
CA HIS A 105 -1.55 3.13 -1.55
C HIS A 105 -1.69 3.07 -3.08
N LYS A 106 -2.72 2.39 -3.60
CA LYS A 106 -3.05 2.41 -5.04
C LYS A 106 -3.35 3.83 -5.53
N LYS A 107 -4.14 4.59 -4.76
CA LYS A 107 -4.46 5.97 -5.11
C LYS A 107 -3.21 6.86 -5.11
N GLU A 108 -2.33 6.71 -4.11
CA GLU A 108 -1.06 7.42 -4.04
C GLU A 108 -0.18 7.12 -5.27
N LEU A 109 -0.06 5.84 -5.67
CA LEU A 109 0.67 5.44 -6.89
C LEU A 109 0.11 6.07 -8.16
N ILE A 110 -1.22 6.12 -8.30
CA ILE A 110 -1.86 6.75 -9.46
C ILE A 110 -1.59 8.26 -9.50
N LEU A 111 -1.60 8.94 -8.35
CA LEU A 111 -1.30 10.36 -8.25
C LEU A 111 0.17 10.66 -8.62
N MET A 112 1.08 9.76 -8.27
CA MET A 112 2.52 9.88 -8.59
C MET A 112 2.86 9.55 -10.05
N ARG A 113 1.91 9.03 -10.85
CA ARG A 113 2.16 8.55 -12.23
C ARG A 113 2.93 9.56 -13.08
N GLY A 114 2.49 10.82 -13.11
CA GLY A 114 3.12 11.85 -13.94
C GLY A 114 4.57 12.14 -13.54
N GLU A 115 4.84 12.21 -12.24
CA GLU A 115 6.18 12.46 -11.70
C GLU A 115 7.11 11.25 -11.91
N LEU A 116 6.57 10.03 -11.81
CA LEU A 116 7.29 8.79 -12.10
C LEU A 116 7.67 8.65 -13.57
N VAL A 117 6.76 9.01 -14.48
CA VAL A 117 7.05 9.02 -15.92
C VAL A 117 8.16 10.01 -16.23
N ALA A 118 8.08 11.22 -15.67
CA ALA A 118 9.12 12.24 -15.86
C ALA A 118 10.48 11.77 -15.31
N ALA A 119 10.50 11.14 -14.13
CA ALA A 119 11.70 10.59 -13.52
C ALA A 119 12.34 9.49 -14.38
N HIS A 120 11.56 8.53 -14.87
CA HIS A 120 12.07 7.46 -15.73
C HIS A 120 12.52 7.97 -17.09
N ALA A 121 11.82 8.94 -17.68
CA ALA A 121 12.19 9.51 -18.96
C ALA A 121 13.52 10.28 -18.86
N GLN A 122 13.75 11.02 -17.78
CA GLN A 122 15.04 11.69 -17.53
C GLN A 122 16.20 10.70 -17.36
N GLU A 123 15.99 9.59 -16.65
CA GLU A 123 17.01 8.56 -16.47
C GLU A 123 17.34 7.84 -17.79
N LEU A 124 16.31 7.49 -18.56
CA LEU A 124 16.48 6.93 -19.91
C LEU A 124 17.20 7.90 -20.84
N ALA A 125 16.85 9.20 -20.80
CA ALA A 125 17.54 10.23 -21.55
C ALA A 125 19.03 10.30 -21.17
N LYS A 126 19.37 10.29 -19.87
CA LYS A 126 20.76 10.26 -19.41
C LYS A 126 21.53 9.05 -19.95
N MET A 127 20.91 7.87 -19.98
CA MET A 127 21.51 6.67 -20.55
C MET A 127 21.72 6.76 -22.08
N HIS A 128 20.90 7.55 -22.77
CA HIS A 128 20.97 7.77 -24.22
C HIS A 128 21.68 9.08 -24.60
N GLY A 129 22.61 9.55 -23.75
CA GLY A 129 23.44 10.72 -24.05
C GLY A 129 22.77 12.08 -23.75
N GLY A 130 21.75 12.09 -22.89
CA GLY A 130 21.04 13.28 -22.42
C GLY A 130 19.95 13.80 -23.37
N VAL A 131 19.71 13.13 -24.50
CA VAL A 131 18.71 13.56 -25.48
C VAL A 131 17.35 13.00 -25.10
N MET A 132 16.38 13.88 -24.84
CA MET A 132 15.00 13.47 -24.62
C MET A 132 14.31 13.26 -25.98
N THR A 133 13.95 12.02 -26.30
CA THR A 133 13.20 11.67 -27.51
C THR A 133 11.78 11.21 -27.19
N LYS A 134 10.92 11.18 -28.20
CA LYS A 134 9.56 10.66 -28.05
C LYS A 134 9.55 9.16 -27.72
N GLU A 135 10.52 8.41 -28.23
CA GLU A 135 10.69 6.98 -27.94
C GLU A 135 11.04 6.76 -26.47
N ILE A 136 11.93 7.59 -25.91
CA ILE A 136 12.30 7.53 -24.49
C ILE A 136 11.11 7.87 -23.58
N GLN A 137 10.35 8.91 -23.94
CA GLN A 137 9.13 9.27 -23.23
C GLN A 137 8.10 8.13 -23.26
N ALA A 138 7.89 7.50 -24.42
CA ALA A 138 6.97 6.38 -24.56
C ALA A 138 7.43 5.14 -23.78
N GLU A 139 8.75 4.87 -23.73
CA GLU A 139 9.30 3.78 -22.95
C GLU A 139 9.12 4.00 -21.44
N ALA A 140 9.33 5.23 -20.97
CA ALA A 140 9.08 5.60 -19.57
C ALA A 140 7.61 5.43 -19.18
N GLU A 141 6.69 5.89 -20.04
CA GLU A 141 5.25 5.70 -19.86
C GLU A 141 4.89 4.22 -19.76
N LYS A 142 5.41 3.39 -20.67
CA LYS A 142 5.19 1.94 -20.66
C LYS A 142 5.71 1.27 -19.39
N LYS A 143 6.87 1.68 -18.87
CA LYS A 143 7.42 1.12 -17.61
C LYS A 143 6.56 1.46 -16.42
N VAL A 144 6.10 2.71 -16.31
CA VAL A 144 5.21 3.14 -15.22
C VAL A 144 3.84 2.48 -15.33
N GLU A 145 3.32 2.33 -16.55
CA GLU A 145 2.05 1.63 -16.78
C GLU A 145 2.13 0.16 -16.38
N ALA A 146 3.20 -0.56 -16.77
CA ALA A 146 3.43 -1.93 -16.33
C ALA A 146 3.53 -2.06 -14.80
N LEU A 147 4.13 -1.07 -14.13
CA LEU A 147 4.21 -1.02 -12.67
C LEU A 147 2.81 -0.84 -12.05
N LEU A 148 1.98 0.04 -12.62
CA LEU A 148 0.59 0.26 -12.17
C LEU A 148 -0.36 -0.90 -12.53
N GLU A 149 -0.06 -1.70 -13.54
CA GLU A 149 -0.82 -2.92 -13.86
C GLU A 149 -0.48 -4.08 -12.92
N SER A 150 0.71 -4.05 -12.29
CA SER A 150 1.19 -5.10 -11.40
C SER A 150 0.58 -5.09 -9.97
N ILE A 151 -0.33 -4.14 -9.69
CA ILE A 151 -0.94 -3.89 -8.37
C ILE A 151 -2.43 -4.18 -8.34
#